data_AF-A0A1B4PY42-F1
#
_entry.id   AF-A0A1B4PY42-F1
#
_cell.length_a   1.000
_cell.length_b   1.000
_cell.length_c   1.000
_cell.angle_alpha   90.00
_cell.angle_beta   90.00
_cell.angle_gamma   90.00
#
_symmetry.space_group_name_H-M   'P 1'
#
loop_
_entity.id
_entity.type
_entity.pdbx_description
1 polymer ?
#
loop_
_entity_poly.entity_id
_entity_poly.type
_entity_poly.pdbx_seq_one_letter_code
_entity_poly.pdbx_strand_id
1 'polypeptide(L)'
;MHVACLWSRWTKPGEPDLLLFAVITDDPPPEIEAAGRDRCIILIKPGNIETWRNPSASNLDAMYAIVDDKDRPYYEHKLAA
;
A
#
# COMPACT_ATOMS: atom_id res chain seq x y z
N MET A 1 -6.93 -2.86 9.25
CA MET A 1 -5.83 -3.06 8.28
C MET A 1 -5.66 -1.77 7.50
N HIS A 2 -4.44 -1.22 7.46
CA HIS A 2 -4.12 0.00 6.71
C HIS A 2 -3.14 -0.35 5.60
N VAL A 3 -3.36 0.22 4.42
CA VAL A 3 -2.61 -0.13 3.22
C VAL A 3 -1.97 1.12 2.66
N ALA A 4 -0.69 1.03 2.30
CA ALA A 4 0.01 2.11 1.64
C ALA A 4 -0.62 2.35 0.26
N CYS A 5 -1.04 3.58 -0.02
CA CYS A 5 -1.65 3.93 -1.29
C CYS A 5 -1.33 5.36 -1.71
N LEU A 6 -1.38 5.59 -3.02
CA LEU A 6 -1.39 6.92 -3.61
C LEU A 6 -2.78 7.18 -4.18
N TRP A 7 -3.18 8.44 -4.20
CA TRP A 7 -4.43 8.86 -4.82
C TRP A 7 -4.20 10.08 -5.70
N SER A 8 -5.08 10.27 -6.66
CA SER A 8 -5.09 11.46 -7.50
C SER A 8 -6.53 11.85 -7.82
N ARG A 9 -6.72 13.15 -8.08
CA ARG A 9 -7.98 13.69 -8.62
C ARG A 9 -7.75 14.00 -10.08
N TRP A 10 -8.57 13.43 -10.94
CA TRP A 10 -8.61 13.75 -12.35
C TRP A 10 -9.85 14.61 -12.63
N THR A 11 -9.65 15.68 -13.41
CA THR A 11 -10.67 16.68 -13.72
C THR A 11 -10.74 16.92 -15.22
N LYS A 12 -11.94 17.03 -15.79
CA LYS A 12 -12.14 17.38 -17.19
C LYS A 12 -13.36 18.31 -17.35
N PRO A 13 -13.29 19.38 -18.16
CA PRO A 13 -14.42 20.28 -18.35
C PRO A 13 -15.69 19.55 -18.82
N GLY A 14 -16.80 19.81 -18.14
CA GLY A 14 -18.10 19.19 -18.46
C GLY A 14 -18.28 17.76 -17.93
N GLU A 15 -17.30 17.20 -17.24
CA GLU A 15 -17.38 15.88 -16.60
C GLU A 15 -17.25 16.00 -15.07
N PRO A 16 -17.84 15.07 -14.30
CA PRO A 16 -17.59 15.00 -12.88
C PRO A 16 -16.14 14.59 -12.60
N ASP A 17 -15.60 15.08 -11.50
CA ASP A 17 -14.26 14.69 -11.08
C ASP A 17 -14.17 13.22 -10.73
N LEU A 18 -13.04 12.61 -11.10
CA LEU A 18 -12.74 11.22 -10.81
C LEU A 18 -11.63 11.16 -9.75
N LEU A 19 -11.94 10.52 -8.62
CA LEU A 19 -10.95 10.20 -7.60
C LEU A 19 -10.42 8.79 -7.84
N LEU A 20 -9.12 8.69 -8.06
CA LEU A 20 -8.39 7.46 -8.34
C LEU A 20 -7.49 7.14 -7.16
N PHE A 21 -7.31 5.86 -6.85
CA PHE A 21 -6.27 5.41 -5.94
C PHE A 21 -5.60 4.13 -6.43
N ALA A 22 -4.35 3.94 -6.03
CA ALA A 22 -3.57 2.75 -6.29
C ALA A 22 -2.85 2.31 -5.02
N VAL A 23 -2.84 1.00 -4.77
CA VAL A 23 -2.13 0.40 -3.64
C VAL A 23 -0.68 0.18 -4.01
N ILE A 24 0.23 0.48 -3.06
CA ILE A 24 1.65 0.17 -3.19
C ILE A 24 1.86 -1.29 -2.83
N THR A 25 2.59 -1.99 -3.69
CA THR A 25 2.96 -3.40 -3.50
C THR A 25 4.46 -3.55 -3.48
N ASP A 26 4.93 -4.65 -2.91
CA ASP A 26 6.33 -5.05 -2.90
C ASP A 26 6.45 -6.54 -3.24
N ASP A 27 7.68 -7.06 -3.22
CA ASP A 27 7.96 -8.49 -3.32
C ASP A 27 7.21 -9.26 -2.23
N PRO A 28 6.63 -10.42 -2.58
CA PRO A 28 5.83 -11.20 -1.66
C PRO A 28 6.69 -11.89 -0.60
N PRO A 29 6.16 -12.10 0.62
CA PRO A 29 6.78 -13.01 1.55
C PRO A 29 6.73 -14.47 1.01
N PRO A 30 7.61 -15.37 1.45
CA PRO A 30 7.75 -16.70 0.86
C PRO A 30 6.46 -17.52 0.80
N GLU A 31 5.58 -17.38 1.80
CA GLU A 31 4.30 -18.09 1.86
C GLU A 31 3.27 -17.60 0.82
N ILE A 32 3.37 -16.33 0.41
CA ILE A 32 2.55 -15.73 -0.65
C ILE A 32 3.15 -16.05 -2.02
N GLU A 33 4.48 -16.04 -2.13
CA GLU A 33 5.20 -16.48 -3.33
C GLU A 33 4.92 -17.95 -3.65
N ALA A 34 4.97 -18.82 -2.64
CA ALA A 34 4.64 -20.25 -2.76
C ALA A 34 3.18 -20.49 -3.21
N ALA A 35 2.28 -19.55 -2.94
CA ALA A 35 0.91 -19.56 -3.44
C ALA A 35 0.78 -19.04 -4.89
N GLY A 36 1.89 -18.79 -5.59
CA GLY A 36 1.95 -18.38 -6.99
C GLY A 36 1.73 -16.88 -7.22
N ARG A 37 1.93 -16.03 -6.20
CA ARG A 37 1.80 -14.57 -6.33
C ARG A 37 3.18 -13.93 -6.50
N ASP A 38 3.24 -12.90 -7.32
CA ASP A 38 4.44 -12.14 -7.65
C ASP A 38 4.57 -10.82 -6.90
N ARG A 39 3.49 -10.36 -6.23
CA ARG A 39 3.44 -9.11 -5.46
C ARG A 39 2.57 -9.27 -4.22
N CYS A 40 2.91 -8.54 -3.16
CA CYS A 40 2.08 -8.42 -1.96
C CYS A 40 1.84 -6.94 -1.61
N ILE A 41 0.67 -6.63 -1.04
CA ILE A 41 0.32 -5.27 -0.64
C ILE A 41 1.15 -4.84 0.58
N ILE A 42 1.53 -3.57 0.63
CA ILE A 42 2.26 -3.02 1.77
C ILE A 42 1.29 -2.56 2.85
N LEU A 43 1.40 -3.17 4.03
CA LEU A 43 0.60 -2.80 5.19
C LEU A 43 1.30 -1.73 6.02
N ILE A 44 0.58 -0.68 6.36
CA ILE A 44 1.05 0.38 7.24
C ILE A 44 0.84 -0.05 8.69
N LYS A 45 1.92 -0.07 9.47
CA LYS A 45 1.84 -0.29 10.92
C LYS A 45 0.98 0.78 11.58
N PRO A 46 0.18 0.45 12.61
CA PRO A 46 -0.69 1.42 13.27
C PRO A 46 0.01 2.69 13.75
N GLY A 47 1.25 2.57 14.23
CA GLY A 47 2.06 3.72 14.69
C GLY A 47 2.46 4.70 13.59
N ASN A 48 2.41 4.29 12.32
CA ASN A 48 2.85 5.11 11.18
C ASN A 48 1.67 5.74 10.41
N ILE A 49 0.41 5.48 10.80
CA ILE A 49 -0.79 5.92 10.05
C ILE A 49 -0.86 7.44 9.93
N GLU A 50 -0.66 8.18 11.03
CA GLU A 50 -0.80 9.64 11.02
C GLU A 50 0.28 10.30 10.15
N THR A 51 1.51 9.78 10.21
CA THR A 51 2.62 10.25 9.39
C THR A 51 2.40 9.92 7.91
N TRP A 52 1.91 8.72 7.59
CA TRP A 52 1.55 8.33 6.22
C TRP A 52 0.41 9.17 5.65
N ARG A 53 -0.61 9.47 6.46
CA ARG A 53 -1.79 10.24 6.05
C ARG A 53 -1.47 11.70 5.74
N ASN A 54 -0.49 12.28 6.45
CA ASN A 54 -0.11 13.69 6.34
C ASN A 54 1.36 13.83 5.92
N PRO A 55 1.72 13.44 4.69
CA PRO A 55 3.09 13.50 4.23
C PRO A 55 3.57 14.95 4.06
N SER A 56 4.85 15.20 4.32
CA SER A 56 5.50 16.44 3.89
C SER A 56 6.14 16.24 2.53
N ALA A 57 5.81 17.08 1.56
CA ALA A 57 6.43 17.06 0.23
C ALA A 57 7.95 17.28 0.26
N SER A 58 8.47 17.88 1.34
CA SER A 58 9.91 18.10 1.54
C SER A 58 10.62 16.94 2.23
N ASN A 59 9.90 15.87 2.59
CA ASN A 59 10.45 14.73 3.33
C ASN A 59 9.88 13.40 2.81
N LEU A 60 10.24 13.07 1.57
CA LEU A 60 9.88 11.79 0.97
C LEU A 60 10.58 10.60 1.64
N ASP A 61 11.79 10.81 2.18
CA ASP A 61 12.54 9.76 2.88
C ASP A 61 11.77 9.19 4.07
N ALA A 62 11.02 10.02 4.81
CA ALA A 62 10.14 9.54 5.87
C ALA A 62 9.01 8.63 5.35
N MET A 63 8.50 8.87 4.14
CA MET A 63 7.48 8.00 3.53
C MET A 63 8.07 6.67 3.08
N TYR A 64 9.26 6.70 2.48
CA TYR A 64 9.99 5.48 2.13
C TYR A 64 10.33 4.65 3.37
N ALA A 65 10.79 5.29 4.45
CA ALA A 65 11.05 4.59 5.71
C ALA A 65 9.80 3.91 6.30
N ILE A 66 8.62 4.50 6.15
CA ILE A 66 7.34 3.87 6.56
C ILE A 66 7.00 2.66 5.68
N VAL A 67 7.26 2.77 4.37
CA VAL A 67 7.04 1.69 3.41
C VAL A 67 8.00 0.52 3.67
N ASP A 68 9.25 0.80 4.02
CA ASP A 68 10.24 -0.21 4.41
C ASP A 68 9.90 -0.84 5.77
N ASP A 69 9.38 -0.05 6.71
CA ASP A 69 8.86 -0.50 8.02
C ASP A 69 7.43 -1.08 7.95
N LYS A 70 7.14 -1.81 6.87
CA LYS A 70 5.85 -2.45 6.63
C LYS A 70 5.52 -3.51 7.67
N ASP A 71 4.24 -3.64 7.97
CA ASP A 71 3.77 -4.77 8.77
C ASP A 71 3.90 -6.08 7.97
N ARG A 72 4.39 -7.14 8.61
CA ARG A 72 4.68 -8.44 7.97
C ARG A 72 3.94 -9.57 8.71
N PRO A 73 2.60 -9.61 8.63
CA PRO A 73 1.86 -10.75 9.11
C PRO A 73 2.22 -11.99 8.30
N TYR A 74 2.08 -13.16 8.93
CA TYR A 74 2.19 -14.44 8.23
C TYR A 74 0.84 -14.80 7.60
N TYR A 75 0.86 -15.25 6.35
CA TYR A 75 -0.35 -15.60 5.61
C TYR A 75 -0.49 -17.11 5.45
N GLU A 76 -1.54 -17.68 6.06
CA GLU A 76 -1.94 -19.05 5.78
C GLU A 76 -2.81 -19.11 4.51
N HIS A 77 -2.56 -20.08 3.64
CA HIS A 77 -3.39 -20.37 2.48
C HIS A 77 -3.91 -21.81 2.52
N LYS A 78 -5.07 -22.03 1.90
CA LYS A 78 -5.67 -23.36 1.69
C LYS A 78 -5.96 -23.52 0.20
N LEU A 79 -5.86 -24.74 -0.30
CA LEU A 79 -6.34 -25.06 -1.65
C LEU A 79 -7.85 -24.73 -1.72
N ALA A 80 -8.24 -24.05 -2.78
CA ALA A 80 -9.65 -23.84 -3.08
C ALA A 80 -10.29 -25.23 -3.33
N ALA A 81 -11.44 -25.46 -2.70
CA ALA A 81 -12.20 -26.70 -2.83
C ALA A 81 -12.75 -26.91 -4.25
#